data_AF-A0A0X8NXY6-F1
#
_entry.id   AF-A0A0X8NXY6-F1
#
_cell.length_a   1.000
_cell.length_b   1.000
_cell.length_c   1.000
_cell.angle_alpha   90.00
_cell.angle_beta   90.00
_cell.angle_gamma   90.00
#
_symmetry.space_group_name_H-M   'P 1'
#
loop_
_entity.id
_entity.type
_entity.pdbx_description
1 polymer ?
#
loop_
_entity_poly.entity_id
_entity_poly.type
_entity_poly.pdbx_seq_one_letter_code
_entity_poly.pdbx_strand_id
1 'polypeptide(L)'
;MELQIEESYAMDDSCQIQYWASGHWSWGEFVTAVQERISREERAIPNWVIVQAPIKQVYQRTVPCRDSIVGDTRYVHSDNPGRGATPVTVMDFWFPMHAYLPAAQQGKGGA
;
A
#
# COMPACT_ATOMS: atom_id res chain seq x y z
N MET A 1 5.67 16.12 10.41
CA MET A 1 5.59 14.65 10.29
C MET A 1 6.21 14.33 8.94
N GLU A 2 6.99 13.26 8.81
CA GLU A 2 7.57 12.85 7.53
C GLU A 2 6.65 11.81 6.88
N LEU A 3 6.45 11.90 5.57
CA LEU A 3 5.61 10.96 4.82
C LEU A 3 6.37 9.64 4.64
N GLN A 4 5.89 8.58 5.31
CA GLN A 4 6.45 7.24 5.20
C GLN A 4 5.39 6.30 4.63
N ILE A 5 5.71 5.65 3.52
CA ILE A 5 4.85 4.63 2.90
C ILE A 5 5.03 3.29 3.61
N GLU A 6 3.90 2.72 4.03
CA GLU A 6 3.73 1.39 4.60
C GLU A 6 2.92 0.50 3.66
N GLU A 7 3.02 -0.81 3.89
CA GLU A 7 2.38 -1.85 3.08
C GLU A 7 1.46 -2.71 3.93
N SER A 8 0.22 -2.86 3.49
CA SER A 8 -0.69 -3.89 3.98
C SER A 8 -0.70 -5.05 2.99
N TYR A 9 -0.70 -6.26 3.52
CA TYR A 9 -0.82 -7.49 2.75
C TYR A 9 -2.27 -7.95 2.75
N ALA A 10 -2.77 -8.39 1.61
CA ALA A 10 -4.06 -9.05 1.56
C ALA A 10 -3.98 -10.33 2.39
N MET A 11 -4.97 -10.55 3.26
CA MET A 11 -5.03 -11.74 4.13
C MET A 11 -5.59 -12.97 3.40
N ASP A 12 -5.80 -12.87 2.09
CA ASP A 12 -6.17 -13.96 1.20
C ASP A 12 -4.96 -14.38 0.34
N ASP A 13 -5.07 -15.51 -0.35
CA ASP A 13 -4.02 -16.02 -1.24
C ASP A 13 -3.89 -15.23 -2.56
N SER A 14 -4.39 -13.98 -2.62
CA SER A 14 -4.39 -13.17 -3.85
C SER A 14 -3.02 -12.57 -4.19
N CYS A 15 -2.04 -12.64 -3.30
CA CYS A 15 -0.72 -12.03 -3.45
C CYS A 15 -0.81 -10.54 -3.83
N GLN A 16 -1.56 -9.78 -3.04
CA GLN A 16 -1.78 -8.35 -3.26
C GLN A 16 -1.24 -7.50 -2.11
N ILE A 17 -0.85 -6.27 -2.44
CA ILE A 17 -0.38 -5.26 -1.49
C ILE A 17 -1.16 -3.96 -1.64
N GLN A 18 -1.36 -3.26 -0.53
CA GLN A 18 -1.96 -1.93 -0.48
C GLN A 18 -1.00 -0.97 0.20
N TYR A 19 -0.75 0.17 -0.46
CA TYR A 19 0.09 1.23 0.09
C TYR A 19 -0.71 2.22 0.92
N TRP A 20 -0.16 2.63 2.05
CA TRP A 20 -0.76 3.61 2.94
C TRP A 20 0.30 4.40 3.71
N ALA A 21 -0.12 5.48 4.37
CA ALA A 21 0.75 6.27 5.24
C ALA A 21 -0.04 6.78 6.44
N SER A 22 0.62 6.88 7.59
CA SER A 22 0.07 7.56 8.77
C SER A 22 -0.06 9.06 8.51
N GLY A 23 -1.20 9.64 8.86
CA GLY A 23 -1.57 11.03 8.61
C GLY A 23 -2.47 11.23 7.37
N HIS A 24 -3.11 12.40 7.31
CA HIS A 24 -3.84 12.85 6.11
C HIS A 24 -2.91 13.70 5.25
N TRP A 25 -2.58 13.17 4.07
CA TRP A 25 -1.62 13.76 3.14
C TRP A 25 -2.32 14.22 1.87
N SER A 26 -1.83 15.30 1.27
CA SER A 26 -2.37 15.72 -0.02
C SER A 26 -2.17 14.61 -1.07
N TRP A 27 -3.07 14.57 -2.05
CA TRP A 27 -3.01 13.59 -3.13
C TRP A 27 -1.63 13.58 -3.81
N GLY A 28 -1.07 14.76 -4.10
CA GLY A 28 0.21 14.89 -4.79
C GLY A 28 1.38 14.33 -3.99
N GLU A 29 1.50 14.71 -2.72
CA GLU A 29 2.56 14.22 -1.84
C GLU A 29 2.52 12.70 -1.70
N PHE A 30 1.32 12.15 -1.47
CA PHE A 30 1.14 10.71 -1.29
C PHE A 30 1.45 9.93 -2.57
N VAL A 31 0.92 10.35 -3.73
CA VAL A 31 1.18 9.68 -5.01
C VAL A 31 2.67 9.70 -5.36
N THR A 32 3.35 10.84 -5.19
CA THR A 32 4.78 10.94 -5.44
C THR A 32 5.56 9.97 -4.55
N ALA A 33 5.25 9.90 -3.26
CA ALA A 33 5.94 8.98 -2.35
C ALA A 33 5.69 7.49 -2.71
N VAL A 34 4.49 7.14 -3.18
CA VAL A 34 4.22 5.77 -3.64
C VAL A 34 4.93 5.45 -4.97
N GLN A 35 4.99 6.41 -5.90
CA GLN A 35 5.77 6.24 -7.13
C GLN A 35 7.26 6.01 -6.83
N GLU A 36 7.82 6.77 -5.89
CA GLU A 36 9.21 6.59 -5.43
C GLU A 36 9.40 5.21 -4.78
N ARG A 37 8.45 4.79 -3.94
CA ARG A 37 8.48 3.46 -3.29
C ARG A 37 8.46 2.32 -4.31
N ILE A 38 7.53 2.36 -5.25
CA ILE A 38 7.37 1.35 -6.32
C ILE A 38 8.63 1.31 -7.20
N SER A 39 9.18 2.48 -7.54
CA SER A 39 10.40 2.56 -8.34
C SER A 39 11.60 1.96 -7.63
N ARG A 40 11.76 2.23 -6.32
CA ARG A 40 12.83 1.65 -5.49
C ARG A 40 12.73 0.13 -5.36
N GLU A 41 11.51 -0.41 -5.42
CA GLU A 41 11.24 -1.85 -5.40
C GLU A 41 11.29 -2.51 -6.77
N GLU A 42 11.64 -1.76 -7.82
CA GLU A 42 11.75 -2.22 -9.20
C GLU A 42 10.47 -2.93 -9.69
N ARG A 43 9.31 -2.44 -9.25
CA ARG A 43 8.01 -2.99 -9.65
C ARG A 43 7.59 -2.48 -11.01
N ALA A 44 7.10 -3.38 -11.86
CA ALA A 44 6.52 -3.13 -13.17
C ALA A 44 5.05 -2.64 -13.07
N ILE A 45 4.79 -1.65 -12.22
CA ILE A 45 3.47 -1.02 -12.10
C ILE A 45 3.47 0.25 -12.97
N PRO A 46 2.64 0.35 -14.02
CA PRO A 46 2.61 1.54 -14.85
C PRO A 46 2.20 2.80 -14.05
N ASN A 47 2.91 3.91 -14.24
CA ASN A 47 2.66 5.16 -13.51
C ASN A 47 1.20 5.65 -13.60
N TRP A 48 0.55 5.44 -14.74
CA TRP A 48 -0.85 5.85 -14.93
C TRP A 48 -1.81 5.09 -14.01
N VAL A 49 -1.49 3.83 -13.64
CA VAL A 49 -2.28 3.05 -12.68
C VAL A 49 -2.19 3.68 -11.30
N ILE A 50 -0.99 4.10 -10.89
CA ILE A 50 -0.75 4.74 -9.58
C ILE A 50 -1.49 6.08 -9.49
N VAL A 51 -1.41 6.89 -10.55
CA VAL A 51 -2.05 8.22 -10.60
C VAL A 51 -3.59 8.12 -10.60
N GLN A 52 -4.16 7.08 -11.20
CA GLN A 52 -5.61 6.91 -11.26
C GLN A 52 -6.19 6.13 -10.08
N ALA A 53 -5.33 5.52 -9.26
CA ALA A 53 -5.77 4.76 -8.10
C ALA A 53 -6.54 5.68 -7.12
N PRO A 54 -7.74 5.28 -6.67
CA PRO A 54 -8.49 6.08 -5.72
C PRO A 54 -7.74 6.21 -4.39
N ILE A 55 -7.78 7.39 -3.78
CA ILE A 55 -7.13 7.66 -2.49
C ILE A 55 -8.21 8.03 -1.48
N LYS A 56 -8.09 7.45 -0.28
CA LYS A 56 -8.96 7.73 0.86
C LYS A 56 -8.15 8.30 2.01
N GLN A 57 -8.65 9.36 2.62
CA GLN A 57 -8.20 9.86 3.92
C GLN A 57 -9.20 9.42 4.97
N VAL A 58 -8.82 8.48 5.82
CA VAL A 58 -9.71 7.82 6.80
C VAL A 58 -9.03 7.75 8.15
N TYR A 59 -9.74 7.26 9.16
CA TYR A 59 -9.17 6.88 10.44
C TYR A 59 -9.07 5.35 10.53
N GLN A 60 -7.88 4.87 10.85
CA GLN A 60 -7.57 3.46 11.02
C GLN A 60 -7.59 3.09 12.50
N ARG A 61 -8.16 1.94 12.84
CA ARG A 61 -8.08 1.35 14.19
C ARG A 61 -7.70 -0.12 14.13
N THR A 62 -6.97 -0.58 15.14
CA THR A 62 -6.69 -2.00 15.35
C THR A 62 -7.84 -2.63 16.13
N VAL A 63 -8.44 -3.71 15.63
CA VAL A 63 -9.47 -4.48 16.33
C VAL A 63 -9.14 -5.97 16.36
N PRO A 64 -9.57 -6.73 17.37
CA PRO A 64 -9.43 -8.18 17.37
C PRO A 64 -10.19 -8.85 16.22
N CYS A 65 -9.59 -9.88 15.63
CA CYS A 65 -10.26 -10.80 14.73
C CYS A 65 -11.06 -11.80 15.58
N ARG A 66 -12.37 -11.57 15.73
CA ARG A 66 -13.23 -12.37 16.62
C ARG A 66 -13.36 -13.84 16.20
N ASP A 67 -13.07 -14.14 14.94
CA ASP A 67 -13.18 -15.49 14.37
C ASP A 67 -11.83 -16.20 14.21
N SER A 68 -10.72 -15.62 14.71
CA SER A 68 -9.40 -16.27 14.68
C SER A 68 -9.16 -17.09 15.95
N ILE A 69 -8.61 -18.30 15.77
CA ILE A 69 -8.14 -19.18 16.85
C ILE A 69 -6.81 -18.71 17.44
N VAL A 70 -6.08 -17.89 16.68
CA VAL A 70 -4.88 -17.18 17.10
C VAL A 70 -5.34 -15.76 17.43
N GLY A 71 -4.79 -15.11 18.46
CA GLY A 71 -5.24 -13.79 18.91
C GLY A 71 -4.92 -12.65 17.93
N ASP A 72 -5.37 -12.76 16.69
CA ASP A 72 -5.03 -11.86 15.60
C ASP A 72 -5.78 -10.54 15.73
N THR A 73 -5.18 -9.50 15.17
CA THR A 73 -5.80 -8.19 15.04
C THR A 73 -5.82 -7.78 13.57
N ARG A 74 -6.81 -6.98 13.21
CA ARG A 74 -6.95 -6.39 11.88
C ARG A 74 -7.13 -4.88 11.97
N TYR A 75 -6.71 -4.20 10.92
CA TYR A 75 -7.03 -2.80 10.72
C TYR A 75 -8.44 -2.63 10.16
N VAL A 76 -9.13 -1.59 10.62
CA VAL A 76 -10.45 -1.20 10.10
C VAL A 76 -10.47 0.29 9.87
N HIS A 77 -10.97 0.70 8.72
CA HIS A 77 -11.15 2.10 8.36
C HIS A 77 -12.51 2.64 8.83
N SER A 78 -12.55 3.92 9.18
CA SER A 78 -13.72 4.66 9.64
C SER A 78 -13.58 6.12 9.22
N ASP A 79 -14.69 6.76 8.85
CA ASP A 79 -14.70 8.20 8.55
C ASP A 79 -14.65 9.06 9.82
N ASN A 80 -14.91 8.46 10.99
CA ASN A 80 -14.95 9.17 12.27
C ASN A 80 -13.66 9.02 13.09
N PRO A 81 -13.18 10.09 13.73
CA PRO A 81 -12.10 10.05 14.71
C PRO A 81 -12.60 9.44 16.03
N GLY A 82 -12.64 8.11 16.09
CA GLY A 82 -12.96 7.37 17.31
C GLY A 82 -11.77 7.27 18.27
N ARG A 83 -12.02 6.87 19.53
CA ARG A 83 -10.96 6.60 20.51
C ARG A 83 -10.01 5.52 19.99
N GLY A 84 -8.72 5.84 19.94
CA GLY A 84 -7.68 4.92 19.46
C GLY A 84 -7.60 4.79 17.93
N ALA A 85 -8.31 5.64 17.18
CA ALA A 85 -8.18 5.70 15.73
C ALA A 85 -7.11 6.71 15.30
N THR A 86 -6.27 6.34 14.35
CA THR A 86 -5.20 7.18 13.80
C THR A 86 -5.54 7.63 12.39
N PRO A 87 -5.35 8.91 12.01
CA PRO A 87 -5.55 9.34 10.64
C PRO A 87 -4.58 8.60 9.71
N VAL A 88 -5.05 8.18 8.55
CA VAL A 88 -4.24 7.53 7.51
C VAL A 88 -4.68 7.98 6.12
N THR A 89 -3.75 7.97 5.19
CA THR A 89 -3.99 8.11 3.75
C THR A 89 -3.73 6.77 3.11
N VAL A 90 -4.74 6.21 2.46
CA VAL A 90 -4.74 4.86 1.89
C VAL A 90 -4.96 4.95 0.39
N MET A 91 -4.19 4.18 -0.36
CA MET A 91 -4.53 3.88 -1.74
C MET A 91 -5.61 2.79 -1.74
N ASP A 92 -6.83 3.13 -2.14
CA ASP A 92 -7.97 2.23 -2.22
C ASP A 92 -7.89 1.34 -3.47
N PHE A 93 -6.71 0.79 -3.71
CA PHE A 93 -6.37 -0.10 -4.80
C PHE A 93 -5.33 -1.10 -4.31
N TRP A 94 -5.54 -2.37 -4.67
CA TRP A 94 -4.64 -3.46 -4.35
C TRP A 94 -3.74 -3.75 -5.56
N PHE A 95 -2.43 -3.62 -5.38
CA PHE A 95 -1.45 -3.88 -6.43
C PHE A 95 -0.97 -5.33 -6.37
N PRO A 96 -0.61 -5.92 -7.53
CA PRO A 96 0.01 -7.23 -7.55
C PRO A 96 1.37 -7.21 -6.83
N MET A 97 1.57 -8.13 -5.89
CA MET A 97 2.81 -8.22 -5.11
C MET A 97 4.03 -8.57 -5.98
N HIS A 98 3.85 -9.36 -7.04
CA HIS A 98 4.96 -9.90 -7.83
C HIS A 98 5.08 -9.28 -9.23
N ALA A 99 4.53 -8.09 -9.45
CA ALA A 99 4.76 -7.35 -10.69
C ALA A 99 6.14 -6.69 -10.64
N TYR A 100 7.21 -7.47 -10.84
CA TYR A 100 8.57 -6.96 -10.95
C TYR A 100 8.94 -6.67 -12.39
N LEU A 101 9.83 -5.71 -12.61
CA LEU A 101 10.47 -5.53 -13.91
C LEU A 101 11.20 -6.82 -14.29
N PRO A 102 11.14 -7.25 -15.56
CA PRO A 102 11.95 -8.36 -16.02
C PRO A 102 13.41 -8.06 -15.67
N ALA A 103 14.08 -9.01 -15.01
CA ALA A 103 15.53 -8.94 -14.88
C ALA A 103 16.07 -8.71 -16.29
N ALA A 104 16.75 -7.59 -16.52
CA ALA A 104 17.36 -7.31 -17.81
C ALA A 104 18.12 -8.57 -18.20
N GLN A 105 17.81 -9.16 -19.36
CA GLN A 105 18.54 -10.30 -19.88
C GLN A 105 20.02 -9.87 -19.92
N GLN A 106 20.79 -10.25 -18.89
CA GLN A 106 22.22 -10.02 -18.86
C GLN A 106 22.73 -10.65 -20.13
N GLY A 107 23.26 -9.82 -21.01
CA GLY A 107 23.56 -10.18 -22.38
C GLY A 107 24.33 -11.49 -22.40
N LYS A 108 23.71 -12.52 -22.98
CA LYS A 108 24.48 -13.53 -23.70
C LYS A 108 25.16 -12.78 -24.84
N GLY A 109 26.32 -12.19 -24.54
CA GLY A 109 27.29 -11.78 -25.53
C GLY A 109 27.80 -13.05 -26.20
N GLY A 110 27.10 -13.46 -27.27
CA GLY A 110 27.61 -14.38 -28.24
C GLY A 110 28.33 -13.60 -29.32
N ALA A 111 29.65 -13.75 -29.38
CA ALA A 111 30.49 -13.83 -30.57
C ALA A 111 31.92 -14.13 -30.11
#